data_AF-A0A067PQ62-F1
#
_entry.id   AF-A0A067PQ62-F1
#
_cell.length_a   1.000
_cell.length_b   1.000
_cell.length_c   1.000
_cell.angle_alpha   90.00
_cell.angle_beta   90.00
_cell.angle_gamma   90.00
#
_symmetry.space_group_name_H-M   'P 1'
#
loop_
_entity.id
_entity.type
_entity.pdbx_description
1 polymer ?
#
loop_
_entity_poly.entity_id
_entity_poly.type
_entity_poly.pdbx_seq_one_letter_code
_entity_poly.pdbx_strand_id
1 'polypeptide(L)'
;MEYKPPTQPLCELYSLRMRKIWAEACAMNDLSYFVTASQQRAQTYKDFTEACIFEIGMMRIRARTNMTNMMAGLMMTGMDNIVAAAQGPGARSYWVDGHGGRHATSTGAEGANLLRAGMTTSKMNMGGMQHVA
;
A
#
# COMPACT_ATOMS: atom_id res chain seq x y z
N MET A 1 -0.35 18.49 1.08
CA MET A 1 -1.80 18.64 0.91
C MET A 1 -2.45 17.35 1.35
N GLU A 2 -3.06 17.36 2.53
CA GLU A 2 -3.70 16.18 3.13
C GLU A 2 -5.05 15.97 2.44
N TYR A 3 -5.22 14.84 1.76
CA TYR A 3 -6.50 14.49 1.13
C TYR A 3 -7.51 14.17 2.22
N LYS A 4 -8.37 15.15 2.52
CA LYS A 4 -9.50 14.97 3.43
C LYS A 4 -10.68 14.45 2.62
N PRO A 5 -11.12 13.19 2.81
CA PRO A 5 -12.28 12.69 2.09
C PRO A 5 -13.50 13.55 2.44
N PRO A 6 -14.38 13.85 1.47
CA PRO A 6 -15.56 14.67 1.71
C PRO A 6 -16.43 14.00 2.77
N THR A 7 -16.66 14.68 3.89
CA THR A 7 -17.42 14.20 5.04
C THR A 7 -18.94 14.19 4.80
N GLN A 8 -19.38 14.49 3.58
CA GLN A 8 -20.79 14.53 3.20
C GLN A 8 -20.96 13.83 1.83
N PRO A 9 -21.75 12.75 1.75
CA PRO A 9 -22.07 12.08 0.48
C PRO A 9 -22.93 12.96 -0.46
N LEU A 10 -23.36 14.14 -0.01
CA LEU A 10 -24.22 15.08 -0.74
C LEU A 10 -23.58 15.63 -2.02
N CYS A 11 -22.25 15.68 -2.12
CA CYS A 11 -21.58 16.19 -3.33
C CYS A 11 -21.68 15.22 -4.53
N GLU A 12 -22.03 13.96 -4.33
CA GLU A 12 -22.13 12.97 -5.43
C GLU A 12 -23.39 13.12 -6.30
N LEU A 13 -24.46 13.70 -5.74
CA LEU A 13 -25.69 14.03 -6.46
C LEU A 13 -25.46 14.99 -7.64
N TYR A 14 -24.37 15.76 -7.62
CA TYR A 14 -23.98 16.68 -8.70
C TYR A 14 -23.01 16.09 -9.73
N SER A 15 -22.64 14.81 -9.61
CA SER A 15 -21.83 14.14 -10.64
C SER A 15 -22.52 14.18 -12.01
N LEU A 16 -21.74 14.25 -13.10
CA LEU A 16 -22.25 14.21 -14.48
C LEU A 16 -23.21 13.03 -14.70
N ARG A 17 -22.91 11.89 -14.07
CA ARG A 17 -23.71 10.68 -14.15
C ARG A 17 -25.03 10.79 -13.36
N MET A 18 -25.05 11.40 -12.17
CA MET A 18 -26.31 11.66 -11.44
C MET A 18 -27.20 12.68 -12.15
N ARG A 19 -26.60 13.68 -12.80
CA ARG A 19 -27.35 14.63 -13.65
C ARG A 19 -28.03 13.96 -14.84
N LYS A 20 -27.40 12.93 -15.43
CA LYS A 20 -28.01 12.12 -16.49
C LYS A 20 -29.21 11.31 -15.96
N ILE A 21 -29.04 10.64 -14.82
CA ILE A 21 -30.11 9.86 -14.18
C ILE A 21 -31.30 10.77 -13.79
N TRP A 22 -31.01 11.99 -13.32
CA TRP A 22 -32.05 13.00 -13.06
C TRP A 22 -32.81 13.39 -14.34
N ALA A 23 -32.10 13.66 -15.44
CA ALA A 23 -32.73 13.99 -16.71
C ALA A 23 -33.59 12.82 -17.25
N GLU A 24 -33.13 11.58 -17.10
CA GLU A 24 -33.89 10.37 -17.46
C GLU A 24 -35.15 10.22 -16.60
N ALA A 25 -35.05 10.41 -15.29
CA ALA A 25 -36.20 10.39 -14.37
C ALA A 25 -37.24 11.46 -14.73
N CYS A 26 -36.80 12.68 -15.07
CA CYS A 26 -37.68 13.75 -15.53
C CYS A 26 -38.36 13.41 -16.87
N ALA A 27 -37.65 12.78 -17.80
CA ALA A 27 -38.22 12.38 -19.09
C ALA A 27 -39.28 11.27 -18.94
N MET A 28 -39.10 10.37 -17.96
CA MET A 28 -40.05 9.29 -17.66
C MET A 28 -41.18 9.73 -16.71
N ASN A 29 -41.12 10.96 -16.18
CA ASN A 29 -41.98 11.44 -15.09
C ASN A 29 -42.02 10.49 -13.87
N ASP A 30 -40.91 9.79 -13.62
CA ASP A 30 -40.79 8.81 -12.55
C ASP A 30 -39.68 9.23 -11.58
N LEU A 31 -40.10 9.91 -10.51
CA LEU A 31 -39.19 10.33 -9.45
C LEU A 31 -38.66 9.13 -8.63
N SER A 32 -39.39 8.00 -8.61
CA SER A 32 -38.99 6.82 -7.85
C SER A 32 -37.75 6.15 -8.45
N TYR A 33 -37.62 6.21 -9.79
CA TYR A 33 -36.41 5.80 -10.51
C TYR A 33 -35.17 6.56 -10.05
N PHE A 34 -35.28 7.88 -9.89
CA PHE A 34 -34.17 8.70 -9.39
C PHE A 34 -33.78 8.32 -7.95
N VAL A 35 -34.78 8.17 -7.07
CA VAL A 35 -34.55 7.84 -5.66
C VAL A 35 -33.86 6.49 -5.52
N THR A 36 -34.36 5.45 -6.20
CA THR A 36 -33.77 4.10 -6.16
C THR A 36 -32.34 4.09 -6.71
N ALA A 37 -32.09 4.72 -7.86
CA ALA A 37 -30.74 4.84 -8.42
C ALA A 37 -29.78 5.61 -7.50
N SER A 38 -30.27 6.66 -6.82
CA SER A 38 -29.46 7.43 -5.87
C SER A 38 -29.07 6.63 -4.63
N GLN A 39 -30.00 5.83 -4.09
CA GLN A 39 -29.74 4.96 -2.92
C GLN A 39 -28.76 3.85 -3.26
N GLN A 40 -28.94 3.19 -4.40
CA GLN A 40 -28.04 2.14 -4.85
C GLN A 40 -26.60 2.65 -5.00
N ARG A 41 -26.45 3.84 -5.59
CA ARG A 41 -25.13 4.47 -5.77
C ARG A 41 -24.51 4.91 -4.45
N ALA A 42 -25.30 5.47 -3.54
CA ALA A 42 -24.82 5.82 -2.21
C ALA A 42 -24.31 4.59 -1.45
N GLN A 43 -24.98 3.43 -1.62
CA GLN A 43 -24.52 2.17 -1.03
C GLN A 43 -23.21 1.69 -1.65
N THR A 44 -23.13 1.63 -2.98
CA THR A 44 -21.88 1.23 -3.67
C THR A 44 -20.71 2.13 -3.32
N TYR A 45 -20.93 3.44 -3.17
CA TYR A 45 -19.89 4.37 -2.75
C TYR A 45 -19.41 4.08 -1.33
N LYS A 46 -20.33 3.83 -0.38
CA LYS A 46 -19.95 3.43 0.99
C LYS A 46 -19.08 2.19 0.97
N ASP A 47 -19.55 1.13 0.30
CA ASP A 47 -18.84 -0.15 0.22
C ASP A 47 -17.44 0.03 -0.39
N PHE A 48 -17.32 0.83 -1.46
CA PHE A 48 -16.03 1.13 -2.09
C PHE A 48 -15.11 1.99 -1.21
N THR A 49 -15.66 3.01 -0.53
CA THR A 49 -14.86 3.88 0.35
C THR A 49 -14.29 3.13 1.54
N GLU A 50 -15.05 2.22 2.15
CA GLU A 50 -14.57 1.41 3.27
C GLU A 50 -13.43 0.48 2.83
N ALA A 51 -13.58 -0.20 1.70
CA ALA A 51 -12.53 -1.03 1.13
C ALA A 51 -11.26 -0.22 0.80
N CYS A 52 -11.43 0.98 0.21
CA CYS A 52 -10.32 1.84 -0.15
C CYS A 52 -9.58 2.39 1.08
N ILE A 53 -10.30 2.80 2.13
CA ILE A 53 -9.71 3.26 3.39
C ILE A 53 -8.89 2.15 4.04
N PHE A 54 -9.43 0.93 4.07
CA PHE A 54 -8.74 -0.24 4.61
C PHE A 54 -7.43 -0.52 3.85
N GLU A 55 -7.49 -0.57 2.53
CA GLU A 55 -6.30 -0.84 1.69
C GLU A 55 -5.25 0.28 1.81
N ILE A 56 -5.67 1.55 1.82
CA ILE A 56 -4.75 2.67 2.07
C ILE A 56 -4.10 2.55 3.45
N GLY A 57 -4.86 2.13 4.47
CA GLY A 57 -4.35 1.85 5.81
C GLY A 57 -3.27 0.77 5.80
N MET A 58 -3.56 -0.36 5.16
CA MET A 58 -2.62 -1.47 5.00
C MET A 58 -1.37 -1.07 4.21
N MET A 59 -1.52 -0.29 3.14
CA MET A 59 -0.39 0.25 2.38
C MET A 59 0.50 1.15 3.24
N ARG A 60 -0.08 2.03 4.08
CA ARG A 60 0.69 2.87 5.01
C ARG A 60 1.48 2.04 6.02
N ILE A 61 0.88 0.98 6.55
CA ILE A 61 1.57 0.06 7.47
C ILE A 61 2.73 -0.63 6.75
N ARG A 62 2.49 -1.22 5.57
CA ARG A 62 3.53 -1.86 4.76
C ARG A 62 4.67 -0.90 4.42
N ALA A 63 4.36 0.33 4.02
CA ALA A 63 5.36 1.35 3.72
C ALA A 63 6.25 1.68 4.94
N ARG A 64 5.64 1.82 6.13
CA ARG A 64 6.39 2.02 7.38
C ARG A 64 7.27 0.82 7.70
N THR A 65 6.73 -0.40 7.63
CA THR A 65 7.50 -1.62 7.89
C THR A 65 8.66 -1.79 6.91
N ASN A 66 8.46 -1.50 5.63
CA ASN A 66 9.52 -1.56 4.62
C ASN A 66 10.64 -0.55 4.91
N MET A 67 10.27 0.68 5.26
CA MET A 67 11.24 1.71 5.64
C MET A 67 12.01 1.32 6.91
N THR A 68 11.34 0.75 7.92
CA THR A 68 12.00 0.25 9.13
C THR A 68 12.97 -0.90 8.81
N ASN A 69 12.56 -1.87 7.99
CA ASN A 69 13.41 -2.98 7.58
C ASN A 69 14.63 -2.50 6.79
N MET A 70 14.45 -1.51 5.90
CA MET A 70 15.54 -0.88 5.17
C MET A 70 16.53 -0.19 6.12
N MET A 71 16.05 0.62 7.06
CA MET A 71 16.92 1.33 8.02
C MET A 71 17.66 0.37 8.95
N ALA A 72 16.96 -0.63 9.49
CA ALA A 72 17.56 -1.68 10.32
C ALA A 72 18.63 -2.46 9.54
N GLY A 73 18.33 -2.81 8.29
CA GLY A 73 19.26 -3.49 7.41
C GLY A 73 20.50 -2.66 7.09
N LEU A 74 20.35 -1.36 6.82
CA LEU A 74 21.48 -0.44 6.62
C LEU A 74 22.38 -0.31 7.85
N MET A 75 21.80 -0.21 9.05
CA MET A 75 22.58 -0.12 10.29
C MET A 75 23.38 -1.40 10.53
N MET A 76 22.74 -2.56 10.38
CA MET A 76 23.38 -3.85 10.62
C MET A 76 24.45 -4.19 9.58
N THR A 77 24.23 -3.88 8.31
CA THR A 77 25.25 -4.02 7.26
C THR A 77 26.40 -3.01 7.45
N GLY A 78 26.11 -1.80 7.94
CA GLY A 78 27.13 -0.83 8.32
C GLY A 78 28.05 -1.33 9.44
N MET A 79 27.49 -1.95 10.48
CA MET A 79 28.27 -2.59 11.54
C MET A 79 29.10 -3.77 11.02
N ASP A 80 28.54 -4.56 10.11
CA ASP A 80 29.25 -5.67 9.46
C ASP A 80 30.50 -5.20 8.72
N ASN A 81 30.40 -4.10 7.98
CA ASN A 81 31.54 -3.53 7.26
C ASN A 81 32.66 -3.06 8.20
N ILE A 82 32.32 -2.53 9.38
CA ILE A 82 33.30 -2.14 10.40
C ILE A 82 34.03 -3.37 10.93
N VAL A 83 33.29 -4.44 11.24
CA VAL A 83 33.88 -5.69 11.72
C VAL A 83 34.71 -6.36 10.62
N ALA A 84 34.24 -6.35 9.37
CA ALA A 84 34.97 -6.89 8.22
C ALA A 84 36.31 -6.17 8.03
N ALA A 85 36.35 -4.84 8.21
CA ALA A 85 37.57 -4.05 8.12
C ALA A 85 38.54 -4.28 9.30
N ALA A 86 38.03 -4.65 10.47
CA ALA A 86 38.84 -4.92 11.66
C ALA A 86 39.35 -6.38 11.72
N GLN A 87 38.77 -7.28 10.95
CA GLN A 87 39.11 -8.70 10.95
C GLN A 87 40.43 -8.98 10.23
N GLY A 88 41.28 -9.82 10.85
CA GLY A 88 42.52 -10.30 10.26
C GLY A 88 42.32 -11.44 9.24
N PRO A 89 43.37 -11.82 8.50
CA PRO A 89 43.31 -12.92 7.53
C PRO A 89 42.84 -14.23 8.18
N GLY A 90 41.84 -14.89 7.61
CA GLY A 90 41.28 -16.17 8.10
C GLY A 90 40.15 -16.05 9.12
N ALA A 91 39.61 -14.84 9.35
CA ALA A 91 38.46 -14.64 10.23
C ALA A 91 37.20 -15.39 9.77
N ARG A 92 36.36 -15.78 10.74
CA ARG A 92 35.10 -16.49 10.48
C ARG A 92 34.13 -15.56 9.75
N SER A 93 33.54 -16.08 8.67
CA SER A 93 32.48 -15.41 7.92
C SER A 93 31.16 -16.15 8.06
N TYR A 94 30.06 -15.40 8.04
CA TYR A 94 28.70 -15.89 8.02
C TYR A 94 28.15 -15.89 6.60
N TRP A 95 27.34 -16.89 6.27
CA TRP A 95 26.77 -17.05 4.93
C TRP A 95 25.27 -16.80 4.96
N VAL A 96 24.75 -16.21 3.89
CA VAL A 96 23.31 -16.06 3.65
C VAL A 96 22.94 -16.91 2.44
N ASP A 97 22.11 -17.93 2.66
CA ASP A 97 21.64 -18.80 1.60
C ASP A 97 20.78 -18.04 0.59
N GLY A 98 21.00 -18.36 -0.70
CA GLY A 98 20.24 -17.81 -1.83
C GLY A 98 20.62 -16.39 -2.28
N HIS A 99 21.52 -15.68 -1.58
CA HIS A 99 21.77 -14.25 -1.84
C HIS A 99 23.25 -13.86 -2.03
N GLY A 100 24.17 -14.82 -1.95
CA GLY A 100 25.54 -14.69 -2.46
C GLY A 100 26.36 -13.61 -1.77
N GLY A 101 26.84 -13.88 -0.56
CA GLY A 101 27.71 -12.97 0.16
C GLY A 101 28.24 -13.57 1.46
N ARG A 102 29.53 -13.34 1.74
CA ARG A 102 30.13 -13.60 3.05
C ARG A 102 30.06 -12.33 3.87
N HIS A 103 29.51 -12.43 5.08
CA HIS A 103 29.43 -11.36 6.05
C HIS A 103 30.42 -11.61 7.18
N ALA A 104 30.95 -10.54 7.77
CA ALA A 104 31.89 -10.67 8.89
C ALA A 104 31.18 -11.06 10.20
N THR A 105 29.87 -10.83 10.28
CA THR A 105 29.01 -11.08 11.45
C THR A 105 27.68 -11.71 11.05
N SER A 106 27.04 -12.42 11.99
CA SER A 106 25.66 -12.92 11.82
C SER A 106 24.65 -11.78 11.69
N THR A 107 24.90 -10.67 12.38
CA THR A 107 24.06 -9.46 12.32
C THR A 107 24.12 -8.80 10.95
N GLY A 108 25.28 -8.78 10.29
CA GLY A 108 25.42 -8.32 8.91
C GLY A 108 24.64 -9.16 7.90
N ALA A 109 24.69 -10.48 8.07
CA ALA A 109 23.91 -11.44 7.29
C ALA A 109 22.39 -11.22 7.45
N GLU A 110 21.91 -11.01 8.68
CA GLU A 110 20.50 -10.68 8.94
C GLU A 110 20.12 -9.28 8.42
N GLY A 111 21.02 -8.31 8.55
CA GLY A 111 20.85 -6.97 8.00
C GLY A 111 20.70 -6.94 6.49
N ALA A 112 21.46 -7.76 5.76
CA ALA A 112 21.31 -7.90 4.32
C ALA A 112 19.91 -8.43 3.93
N ASN A 113 19.37 -9.37 4.71
CA ASN A 113 18.02 -9.90 4.51
C ASN A 113 16.93 -8.85 4.75
N LEU A 114 17.04 -8.08 5.85
CA LEU A 114 16.08 -7.01 6.15
C LEU A 114 16.15 -5.87 5.13
N LEU A 115 17.35 -5.47 4.74
CA LEU A 115 17.57 -4.44 3.73
C LEU A 115 16.90 -4.83 2.41
N ARG A 116 17.10 -6.08 1.98
CA ARG A 116 16.47 -6.63 0.79
C ARG A 116 14.95 -6.72 0.93
N ALA A 117 14.44 -7.19 2.07
CA ALA A 117 13.01 -7.25 2.33
C ALA A 117 12.35 -5.87 2.26
N GLY A 118 13.05 -4.81 2.69
CA GLY A 118 12.61 -3.42 2.54
C GLY A 118 12.64 -2.91 1.09
N MET A 119 13.54 -3.41 0.24
CA MET A 119 13.66 -3.02 -1.17
C MET A 119 12.69 -3.75 -2.10
N THR A 120 12.41 -5.04 -1.87
CA THR A 120 11.65 -5.89 -2.81
C THR A 120 10.14 -5.80 -2.66
N THR A 121 9.64 -5.36 -1.50
CA THR A 121 8.20 -5.20 -1.22
C THR A 121 7.56 -3.99 -1.93
N SER A 122 8.34 -3.21 -2.67
CA SER A 122 7.87 -2.05 -3.44
C SER A 122 7.07 -2.41 -4.71
N LYS A 123 6.92 -3.70 -5.07
CA LYS A 123 5.98 -4.12 -6.11
C LYS A 123 4.55 -4.04 -5.57
N MET A 124 3.99 -2.83 -5.52
CA MET A 124 2.57 -2.62 -5.25
C MET A 124 1.75 -3.28 -6.37
N ASN A 125 1.21 -4.47 -6.09
CA ASN A 125 0.25 -5.13 -6.97
C ASN A 125 -1.09 -4.37 -6.86
N MET A 126 -1.28 -3.34 -7.68
CA MET A 126 -2.57 -2.65 -7.86
C MET A 126 -3.60 -3.49 -8.65
N GLY A 127 -3.33 -4.77 -8.92
CA GLY A 127 -4.22 -5.66 -9.69
C GLY A 127 -5.47 -6.16 -8.94
N GLY A 128 -5.72 -5.71 -7.71
CA GLY A 128 -6.82 -6.18 -6.87
C GLY A 128 -8.18 -5.51 -7.08
N MET A 129 -8.28 -4.46 -7.89
CA MET A 129 -9.59 -3.88 -8.25
C MET A 129 -10.23 -4.73 -9.35
N GLN A 130 -10.79 -5.88 -8.96
CA GLN A 130 -11.65 -6.66 -9.84
C GLN A 130 -12.85 -5.81 -10.24
N HIS A 131 -12.99 -5.63 -11.55
CA HIS A 131 -14.19 -5.15 -12.22
C HIS A 131 -15.40 -5.94 -11.70
N VAL A 132 -16.32 -5.27 -11.03
CA VAL A 132 -17.66 -5.82 -10.81
C VAL A 132 -18.43 -5.58 -12.11
N ALA A 133 -18.77 -6.67 -12.78
CA ALA A 133 -19.62 -6.71 -13.98
C ALA A 133 -21.07 -6.33 -13.63
#